data_AF-A0A3D5QA98-F1
#
_entry.id   AF-A0A3D5QA98-F1
#
_cell.length_a   1.000
_cell.length_b   1.000
_cell.length_c   1.000
_cell.angle_alpha   90.00
_cell.angle_beta   90.00
_cell.angle_gamma   90.00
#
_symmetry.space_group_name_H-M   'P 1'
#
loop_
_entity.id
_entity.type
_entity.pdbx_description
1 polymer ?
#
loop_
_entity_poly.entity_id
_entity_poly.type
_entity_poly.pdbx_seq_one_letter_code
_entity_poly.pdbx_strand_id
1 'polypeptide(L)'
;FVRRQGLFQISTPCPECNGTGQFIKEKCKECHGEGSLRKNKKLEVKIPAGIESGMTLRVSGEGNDGSNGGPAGDLFVHVNVKEHEYFKRDG
;
A
#
# COMPACT_ATOMS: atom_id res chain seq x y z
N PHE A 1 19.42 14.68 13.73
CA PHE A 1 20.49 14.48 14.72
C PHE A 1 21.78 14.33 13.95
N VAL A 2 22.76 15.20 14.19
CA VAL A 2 23.96 15.25 13.35
C VAL A 2 25.08 14.51 14.07
N ARG A 3 25.59 13.43 13.46
CA ARG A 3 26.80 12.75 13.94
C ARG A 3 27.96 13.19 13.07
N ARG A 4 28.99 13.76 13.69
CA ARG A 4 30.27 14.05 13.03
C ARG A 4 31.22 12.90 13.30
N GLN A 5 31.73 12.30 12.23
CA GLN A 5 32.76 11.29 12.31
C GLN A 5 33.88 11.72 11.36
N GLY A 6 34.95 12.28 11.95
CA GLY A 6 36.02 12.92 11.18
C GLY A 6 35.53 14.15 10.39
N LEU A 7 35.92 14.23 9.12
CA LEU A 7 35.59 15.33 8.20
C LEU A 7 34.15 15.27 7.65
N PHE A 8 33.40 14.22 7.94
CA PHE A 8 32.05 14.01 7.40
C PHE A 8 30.99 14.32 8.46
N GLN A 9 29.91 14.95 7.99
CA GLN A 9 28.73 15.25 8.78
C GLN A 9 27.54 14.44 8.23
N ILE A 10 27.02 13.51 9.01
CA ILE A 10 25.89 12.66 8.63
C ILE A 10 24.64 13.15 9.39
N SER A 11 23.58 13.48 8.64
CA SER A 11 22.26 13.74 9.22
C SER A 11 21.50 12.43 9.35
N THR A 12 21.09 12.09 10.58
CA THR A 12 20.16 11.00 10.84
C THR A 12 18.81 11.54 11.31
N PRO A 13 17.71 10.78 11.09
CA PRO A 13 16.42 11.09 11.69
C PRO A 13 16.54 11.34 13.20
N CYS A 14 15.68 12.20 13.75
CA CYS A 14 15.62 12.44 15.18
C CYS A 14 15.26 11.14 15.91
N PRO A 15 15.99 10.70 16.94
CA PRO A 15 15.70 9.44 17.63
C PRO A 15 14.37 9.47 18.40
N GLU A 16 13.85 10.66 18.74
CA GLU A 16 12.60 10.79 19.49
C GLU A 16 11.37 10.67 18.59
N CYS A 17 11.41 11.24 17.38
CA CYS A 17 10.27 11.23 16.44
C CYS A 17 10.51 10.35 15.21
N ASN A 18 11.67 9.74 15.06
CA ASN A 18 12.08 8.92 13.90
C ASN A 18 11.85 9.60 12.54
N GLY A 19 11.88 10.94 12.50
CA GLY A 19 11.66 11.71 11.28
C GLY A 19 10.23 12.13 11.01
N THR A 20 9.24 11.77 11.84
CA THR A 20 7.85 12.24 11.69
C THR A 20 7.69 13.74 12.00
N GLY A 21 8.65 14.33 12.72
CA GLY A 21 8.61 15.74 13.13
C GLY A 21 7.60 16.04 14.25
N GLN A 22 6.92 15.02 14.79
CA GLN A 22 5.89 15.20 15.80
C GLN A 22 6.12 14.27 17.00
N PHE A 23 5.84 14.78 18.20
CA PHE A 23 5.85 13.99 19.43
C PHE A 23 4.41 13.70 19.86
N ILE A 24 4.00 12.43 19.75
CA ILE A 24 2.65 11.97 20.08
C ILE A 24 2.58 11.78 21.60
N LYS A 25 2.13 12.81 22.34
CA LYS A 25 1.99 12.76 23.81
C LYS A 25 1.04 11.65 24.27
N GLU A 26 -0.11 11.55 23.61
CA GLU A 26 -1.10 10.52 23.86
C GLU A 26 -1.29 9.68 22.60
N LYS A 27 -0.83 8.43 22.65
CA LYS A 27 -0.92 7.52 21.51
C LYS A 27 -2.34 7.02 21.33
N CYS A 28 -2.77 6.89 20.08
CA CYS A 28 -4.03 6.24 19.74
C CYS A 28 -4.03 4.79 20.27
N LYS A 29 -5.12 4.37 20.91
CA LYS A 29 -5.26 3.02 21.49
C LYS A 29 -5.33 1.91 20.44
N GLU A 30 -5.76 2.25 19.23
CA GLU A 30 -5.90 1.27 18.15
C GLU A 30 -4.61 1.16 17.35
N CYS A 31 -4.08 2.28 16.82
CA CYS A 31 -2.91 2.28 15.94
C CYS A 31 -1.58 2.52 16.67
N HIS A 32 -1.60 2.79 17.97
CA HIS A 32 -0.40 2.98 18.80
C HIS A 32 0.58 4.05 18.29
N GLY A 33 0.09 5.01 17.50
CA GLY A 33 0.89 6.08 16.89
C GLY A 33 1.43 5.76 15.49
N GLU A 34 1.05 4.64 14.89
CA GLU A 34 1.46 4.22 13.54
C GLU A 34 0.77 5.01 12.42
N GLY A 35 -0.37 5.65 12.72
CA GLY A 35 -1.09 6.49 11.76
C GLY A 35 -1.89 5.72 10.71
N SER A 36 -1.90 4.39 10.74
CA SER A 36 -2.72 3.53 9.89
C SER A 36 -3.23 2.31 10.67
N LEU A 37 -4.30 1.69 10.19
CA LEU A 37 -4.88 0.48 10.76
C LEU A 37 -5.24 -0.50 9.65
N ARG A 38 -4.93 -1.78 9.86
CA ARG A 38 -5.39 -2.83 8.96
C ARG A 38 -6.89 -3.02 9.13
N LYS A 39 -7.66 -2.85 8.06
CA LYS A 39 -9.10 -3.06 8.02
C LYS A 39 -9.47 -3.93 6.82
N ASN A 40 -10.50 -4.75 6.99
CA ASN A 40 -11.08 -5.51 5.88
C ASN A 40 -12.10 -4.63 5.16
N LYS A 41 -11.91 -4.42 3.86
CA LYS A 41 -12.84 -3.69 2.98
C LYS A 41 -13.37 -4.65 1.92
N LYS A 42 -14.68 -4.62 1.68
CA LYS A 42 -15.28 -5.32 0.53
C LYS A 42 -15.24 -4.40 -0.68
N LEU A 43 -14.73 -4.89 -1.80
CA LEU A 43 -14.60 -4.16 -3.05
C LEU A 43 -15.36 -4.88 -4.16
N GLU A 44 -16.17 -4.13 -4.90
CA GLU A 44 -16.81 -4.62 -6.11
C GLU A 44 -15.92 -4.31 -7.31
N VAL A 45 -15.41 -5.37 -7.95
CA VAL A 45 -14.59 -5.26 -9.15
C VAL A 45 -15.39 -5.77 -10.34
N LYS A 46 -15.65 -4.90 -11.32
CA LYS A 46 -16.31 -5.29 -12.57
C LYS A 46 -15.28 -5.91 -13.50
N ILE A 47 -15.47 -7.20 -13.81
CA ILE A 47 -14.64 -7.92 -14.77
C ILE A 47 -15.25 -7.72 -16.17
N PRO A 48 -14.56 -7.03 -17.10
CA PRO A 48 -15.08 -6.83 -18.45
C PRO A 48 -15.13 -8.16 -19.22
N ALA A 49 -16.10 -8.25 -20.15
CA ALA A 49 -16.16 -9.38 -21.07
C ALA A 49 -14.89 -9.41 -21.95
N GLY A 50 -14.44 -10.62 -22.29
CA GLY A 50 -13.25 -10.80 -23.12
C GLY A 50 -11.91 -10.83 -22.38
N ILE A 51 -11.88 -10.73 -21.05
CA ILE A 51 -10.62 -10.81 -20.29
C ILE A 51 -9.95 -12.18 -20.42
N GLU A 52 -8.63 -12.19 -20.56
CA GLU A 52 -7.81 -13.40 -20.65
C GLU A 52 -7.01 -13.67 -19.37
N SER A 53 -6.55 -14.90 -19.20
CA SER A 53 -5.60 -15.24 -18.14
C SER A 53 -4.31 -14.43 -18.28
N GLY A 54 -3.81 -13.87 -17.18
CA GLY A 54 -2.62 -13.03 -17.15
C GLY A 54 -2.91 -11.53 -17.32
N MET A 55 -4.13 -11.15 -17.70
CA MET A 55 -4.52 -9.74 -17.68
C MET A 55 -4.57 -9.21 -16.24
N THR A 56 -4.25 -7.93 -16.09
CA THR A 56 -4.26 -7.23 -14.80
C THR A 56 -5.21 -6.06 -14.86
N LEU A 57 -6.17 -6.03 -13.92
CA LEU A 57 -7.11 -4.92 -13.76
C LEU A 57 -6.61 -3.96 -12.68
N ARG A 58 -6.58 -2.66 -13.00
CA ARG A 58 -6.25 -1.61 -12.03
C ARG A 58 -7.52 -1.03 -11.43
N VAL A 59 -7.65 -1.12 -10.11
CA VAL A 59 -8.70 -0.48 -9.33
C VAL A 59 -8.07 0.72 -8.62
N SER A 60 -8.25 1.90 -9.22
CA SER A 60 -7.57 3.11 -8.77
C SER A 60 -8.00 3.55 -7.37
N GLY A 61 -7.05 3.94 -6.53
CA GLY A 61 -7.32 4.47 -5.18
C GLY A 61 -7.84 3.44 -4.16
N GLU A 62 -7.88 2.16 -4.53
CA GLU A 62 -8.31 1.06 -3.66
C GLU A 62 -7.15 0.24 -3.08
N GLY A 63 -5.93 0.75 -3.22
CA GLY A 63 -4.74 0.23 -2.57
C GLY A 63 -4.60 0.72 -1.12
N ASN A 64 -3.44 0.48 -0.52
CA ASN A 64 -3.16 0.90 0.85
C ASN A 64 -3.16 2.43 0.98
N ASP A 65 -3.55 2.94 2.15
CA ASP A 65 -3.46 4.35 2.49
C ASP A 65 -2.02 4.86 2.32
N GLY A 66 -1.89 6.09 1.80
CA GLY A 66 -0.61 6.74 1.67
C GLY A 66 -0.04 7.16 3.03
N SER A 67 1.27 7.06 3.17
CA SER A 67 1.97 7.61 4.35
C SER A 67 2.09 9.13 4.27
N ASN A 68 2.15 9.81 5.43
CA ASN A 68 2.42 11.26 5.55
C ASN A 68 1.50 12.17 4.71
N GLY A 69 0.22 11.81 4.57
CA GLY A 69 -0.76 12.58 3.79
C GLY A 69 -0.75 12.31 2.29
N GLY A 70 0.00 11.29 1.83
CA GLY A 70 -0.08 10.80 0.47
C GLY A 70 -1.45 10.16 0.15
N PRO A 71 -1.87 10.15 -1.12
CA PRO A 71 -3.09 9.46 -1.52
C PRO A 71 -2.95 7.95 -1.35
N ALA A 72 -4.09 7.25 -1.32
CA ALA A 72 -4.10 5.80 -1.39
C ALA A 72 -3.49 5.30 -2.70
N GLY A 73 -2.86 4.13 -2.65
CA GLY A 73 -2.34 3.44 -3.83
C GLY A 73 -3.45 2.81 -4.67
N ASP A 74 -3.05 2.07 -5.70
CA ASP A 74 -3.96 1.32 -6.56
C ASP A 74 -3.95 -0.17 -6.19
N LEU A 75 -5.09 -0.84 -6.37
CA LEU A 75 -5.20 -2.30 -6.25
C LEU A 75 -5.08 -2.92 -7.65
N PHE A 76 -4.12 -3.82 -7.81
CA PHE A 76 -3.94 -4.61 -9.03
C PHE A 76 -4.52 -6.00 -8.85
N VAL A 77 -5.49 -6.35 -9.69
CA VAL A 77 -6.17 -7.66 -9.69
C VAL A 77 -5.65 -8.48 -10.87
N HIS A 78 -4.88 -9.52 -10.58
CA HIS A 78 -4.42 -10.48 -11.58
C HIS A 78 -5.49 -11.53 -11.83
N VAL A 79 -5.88 -11.68 -13.09
CA VAL A 79 -6.94 -12.60 -13.48
C VAL A 79 -6.34 -13.91 -13.95
N ASN A 80 -6.81 -15.00 -13.35
CA ASN A 80 -6.55 -16.36 -13.81
C ASN A 80 -7.89 -17.00 -14.15
N VAL A 81 -8.12 -17.23 -15.44
CA VAL A 81 -9.33 -17.89 -15.94
C VAL A 81 -9.15 -19.39 -15.79
N LYS A 82 -10.03 -20.01 -15.00
CA LYS A 82 -10.06 -21.46 -14.84
C LYS A 82 -10.39 -22.13 -16.18
N GLU A 83 -9.65 -23.18 -16.51
CA GLU A 83 -9.94 -24.01 -17.69
C GLU A 83 -11.32 -24.65 -17.59
N HIS A 84 -11.99 -24.78 -18.74
CA HIS A 84 -13.29 -25.42 -18.85
C HIS A 84 -13.13 -26.85 -19.38
N GLU A 85 -13.83 -27.82 -18.80
CA GLU A 85 -13.66 -29.26 -19.13
C GLU A 85 -13.92 -29.57 -20.61
N TYR A 86 -14.86 -28.85 -21.22
CA TYR A 86 -15.31 -29.09 -22.60
C TYR A 86 -14.88 -28.01 -23.60
N PHE A 87 -14.43 -26.84 -23.12
CA PHE A 87 -14.20 -25.69 -23.97
C PHE A 87 -12.80 -25.15 -23.77
N LYS A 88 -12.06 -25.07 -24.86
CA LYS A 88 -10.81 -24.34 -24.90
C LYS A 88 -11.09 -22.93 -25.39
N ARG A 89 -10.58 -21.95 -24.65
CA ARG A 89 -10.59 -20.57 -25.10
C ARG A 89 -9.42 -20.39 -26.07
N ASP A 90 -9.74 -20.00 -27.30
CA ASP A 90 -8.79 -19.50 -28.28
C ASP A 90 -9.20 -18.04 -28.54
N GLY A 91 -8.22 -17.14 -28.51
CA GLY A 91 -8.38 -15.68 -28.29
C GLY A 91 -9.56 -15.02 -29.00
#